data_AF-X0X9R7-F1
#
_entry.id   AF-X0X9R7-F1
#
_cell.length_a   1.000
_cell.length_b   1.000
_cell.length_c   1.000
_cell.angle_alpha   90.00
_cell.angle_beta   90.00
_cell.angle_gamma   90.00
#
_symmetry.space_group_name_H-M   'P 1'
#
loop_
_entity.id
_entity.type
_entity.pdbx_description
1 polymer ?
#
loop_
_entity_poly.entity_id
_entity_poly.type
_entity_poly.pdbx_seq_one_letter_code
_entity_poly.pdbx_strand_id
1 'polypeptide(L)'
;MESKVTALAPYRFSIVVESVRMPGYFSEKLIDCLSVGTTPIYYGAPDIATWFPNLAIVQFKTGADLKMILRNLPDLAKKPETRAEALAIALTLRCSEDRIYHHYRGLWENDDERKKRRSDLRKAGRADN
;
A
#
# COMPACT_ATOMS: atom_id res chain seq x y z
N MET A 1 -27.49 -7.21 1.86
CA MET A 1 -26.16 -7.41 2.45
C MET A 1 -25.36 -6.18 2.08
N GLU A 2 -25.02 -5.33 3.04
CA GLU A 2 -24.18 -4.14 2.75
C GLU A 2 -22.79 -4.59 2.32
N SER A 3 -22.24 -3.99 1.27
CA SER A 3 -20.92 -4.34 0.76
C SER A 3 -19.86 -3.52 1.51
N LYS A 4 -18.62 -4.03 1.63
CA LYS A 4 -17.52 -3.23 2.22
C LYS A 4 -17.35 -1.87 1.52
N VAL A 5 -17.67 -1.81 0.23
CA VAL A 5 -17.62 -0.58 -0.57
C VAL A 5 -18.57 0.48 -0.02
N THR A 6 -19.79 0.12 0.40
CA THR A 6 -20.74 1.10 0.97
C THR A 6 -20.27 1.65 2.32
N ALA A 7 -19.45 0.90 3.05
CA ALA A 7 -18.88 1.36 4.32
C ALA A 7 -17.59 2.19 4.15
N LEU A 8 -16.86 2.06 3.04
CA LEU A 8 -15.57 2.73 2.84
C LEU A 8 -15.67 3.93 1.88
N ALA A 9 -16.27 3.72 0.70
CA ALA A 9 -16.25 4.69 -0.41
C ALA A 9 -16.84 6.08 -0.08
N PRO A 10 -17.86 6.22 0.79
CA PRO A 10 -18.37 7.53 1.18
C PRO A 10 -17.44 8.33 2.10
N TYR A 11 -16.43 7.68 2.69
CA TYR A 11 -15.58 8.27 3.71
C TYR A 11 -14.18 8.57 3.18
N ARG A 12 -13.67 9.74 3.57
CA ARG A 12 -12.32 10.20 3.20
C ARG A 12 -11.21 9.44 3.93
N PHE A 13 -11.48 8.99 5.15
CA PHE A 13 -10.55 8.24 5.98
C PHE A 13 -11.20 6.96 6.51
N SER A 14 -10.38 5.92 6.71
CA SER A 14 -10.78 4.70 7.41
C SER A 14 -9.68 4.28 8.38
N ILE A 15 -10.07 3.81 9.57
CA ILE A 15 -9.12 3.27 10.54
C ILE A 15 -8.88 1.80 10.18
N VAL A 16 -7.64 1.50 9.81
CA VAL A 16 -7.22 0.16 9.38
C VAL A 16 -6.31 -0.42 10.45
N VAL A 17 -6.78 -1.47 11.12
CA VAL A 17 -6.04 -2.14 12.19
C VAL A 17 -5.78 -3.59 11.79
N GLU A 18 -4.51 -3.94 11.68
CA GLU A 18 -4.07 -5.32 11.53
C GLU A 18 -4.05 -6.03 12.88
N SER A 19 -4.23 -7.35 12.83
CA SER A 19 -4.17 -8.21 14.02
C SER A 19 -2.79 -8.20 14.69
N VAL A 20 -1.73 -7.95 13.91
CA VAL A 20 -0.34 -7.95 14.36
C VAL A 20 0.42 -6.78 13.75
N ARG A 21 1.34 -6.21 14.53
CA ARG A 21 2.29 -5.17 14.09
C ARG A 21 3.63 -5.83 13.77
N MET A 22 3.85 -6.19 12.51
CA MET A 22 5.05 -6.90 12.05
C MET A 22 5.53 -6.36 10.68
N PRO A 23 6.85 -6.23 10.44
CA PRO A 23 7.35 -5.80 9.14
C PRO A 23 6.83 -6.66 7.98
N GLY A 24 6.43 -6.01 6.88
CA GLY A 24 5.86 -6.67 5.69
C GLY A 24 4.48 -7.31 5.88
N TYR A 25 3.82 -7.08 7.02
CA TYR A 25 2.49 -7.63 7.33
C TYR A 25 1.37 -6.60 7.14
N PHE A 26 0.68 -6.69 6.01
CA PHE A 26 -0.57 -5.99 5.72
C PHE A 26 -1.55 -6.96 5.06
N SER A 27 -2.85 -6.70 5.20
CA SER A 27 -3.92 -7.57 4.73
C SER A 27 -4.85 -6.87 3.74
N GLU A 28 -5.92 -7.57 3.36
CA GLU A 28 -7.00 -7.04 2.54
C GLU A 28 -7.64 -5.78 3.14
N LYS A 29 -7.55 -5.57 4.46
CA LYS A 29 -8.13 -4.38 5.11
C LYS A 29 -7.50 -3.09 4.57
N LEU A 30 -6.18 -3.09 4.38
CA LEU A 30 -5.48 -1.95 3.79
C LEU A 30 -5.79 -1.83 2.31
N ILE A 31 -5.77 -2.95 1.57
CA ILE A 31 -6.00 -2.95 0.13
C ILE A 31 -7.43 -2.52 -0.20
N ASP A 32 -8.44 -3.01 0.52
CA ASP A 32 -9.84 -2.62 0.39
C ASP A 32 -10.00 -1.10 0.58
N CYS A 33 -9.35 -0.53 1.60
CA CYS A 33 -9.35 0.91 1.88
C CYS A 33 -8.75 1.71 0.70
N LEU A 34 -7.58 1.31 0.20
CA LEU A 34 -6.92 1.95 -0.93
C LEU A 34 -7.70 1.80 -2.23
N SER A 35 -8.38 0.67 -2.43
CA SER A 35 -9.11 0.34 -3.67
C SER A 35 -10.31 1.26 -3.93
N VAL A 36 -10.89 1.84 -2.88
CA VAL A 36 -11.98 2.82 -3.00
C VAL A 36 -11.46 4.26 -2.91
N GLY A 37 -10.16 4.44 -2.75
CA GLY A 37 -9.53 5.74 -2.61
C GLY A 37 -9.79 6.42 -1.25
N THR A 38 -10.02 5.61 -0.22
CA THR A 38 -10.14 6.06 1.17
C THR A 38 -8.76 6.01 1.82
N THR A 39 -8.44 7.02 2.61
CA THR A 39 -7.10 7.17 3.20
C THR A 39 -6.98 6.40 4.50
N PRO A 40 -6.02 5.47 4.60
CA PRO A 40 -5.88 4.64 5.78
C PRO A 40 -5.20 5.40 6.92
N ILE A 41 -5.84 5.39 8.08
CA ILE A 41 -5.22 5.65 9.38
C ILE A 41 -4.83 4.28 9.93
N TYR A 42 -3.54 3.94 9.83
CA TYR A 42 -3.06 2.56 9.80
C TYR A 42 -2.29 2.14 11.05
N TYR A 43 -2.62 0.95 11.56
CA TYR A 43 -1.86 0.20 12.55
C TYR A 43 -1.58 -1.20 12.01
N GLY A 44 -0.31 -1.51 11.78
CA GLY A 44 0.13 -2.79 11.20
C GLY A 44 1.62 -2.76 10.89
N ALA A 45 2.03 -3.06 9.67
CA ALA A 45 3.43 -3.06 9.26
C ALA A 45 4.14 -1.71 9.52
N PRO A 46 5.23 -1.67 10.34
CA PRO A 46 5.99 -0.45 10.58
C PRO A 46 6.70 0.11 9.33
N ASP A 47 7.04 -0.78 8.40
CA ASP A 47 7.74 -0.54 7.14
C ASP A 47 6.77 -0.31 5.97
N ILE A 48 5.50 0.03 6.23
CA ILE A 48 4.49 0.14 5.17
C ILE A 48 4.87 1.13 4.08
N ALA A 49 5.65 2.18 4.41
CA ALA A 49 6.16 3.15 3.45
C ALA A 49 7.16 2.53 2.43
N THR A 50 7.82 1.43 2.77
CA THR A 50 8.68 0.68 1.83
C THR A 50 7.85 0.00 0.74
N TRP A 51 6.62 -0.38 1.07
CA TRP A 51 5.70 -1.07 0.17
C TRP A 51 4.83 -0.09 -0.63
N PHE A 52 4.52 1.07 -0.04
CA PHE A 52 3.62 2.07 -0.61
C PHE A 52 4.23 3.49 -0.53
N PRO A 53 5.39 3.74 -1.18
CA PRO A 53 6.16 4.98 -0.98
C PRO A 53 5.44 6.26 -1.43
N ASN A 54 4.52 6.14 -2.40
CA ASN A 54 3.78 7.26 -2.96
C ASN A 54 2.38 7.41 -2.36
N LEU A 55 1.99 6.55 -1.39
CA LEU A 55 0.66 6.61 -0.80
C LEU A 55 0.65 7.37 0.51
N ALA A 56 -0.36 8.21 0.68
CA ALA A 56 -0.67 8.83 1.94
C ALA A 56 -1.26 7.78 2.91
N ILE A 57 -0.40 7.19 3.74
CA ILE A 57 -0.79 6.28 4.82
C ILE A 57 -0.43 6.94 6.15
N VAL A 58 -1.43 7.23 6.98
CA VAL A 58 -1.22 7.89 8.28
C VAL A 58 -1.03 6.82 9.35
N GLN A 59 0.20 6.57 9.78
CA GLN A 59 0.49 5.54 10.77
C GLN A 59 0.27 6.02 12.22
N PHE A 60 -0.21 5.11 13.08
CA PHE A 60 -0.26 5.30 14.53
C PHE A 60 0.31 4.09 15.26
N LYS A 61 0.83 4.29 16.48
CA LYS A 61 1.40 3.19 17.31
C LYS A 61 0.62 2.98 18.59
N THR A 62 -0.01 4.03 19.11
CA THR A 62 -0.74 4.01 20.37
C THR A 62 -2.13 4.62 20.22
N GLY A 63 -3.01 4.35 21.19
CA GLY A 63 -4.30 5.03 21.26
C GLY A 63 -4.18 6.55 21.44
N ALA A 64 -3.08 7.04 22.02
CA ALA A 64 -2.81 8.47 22.15
C ALA A 64 -2.49 9.10 20.78
N ASP A 65 -1.67 8.44 19.97
CA ASP A 65 -1.37 8.86 18.60
C ASP A 65 -2.65 8.94 17.76
N LEU A 66 -3.51 7.91 17.86
CA LEU A 66 -4.78 7.88 17.16
C LEU A 66 -5.65 9.07 17.56
N LYS A 67 -5.79 9.36 18.86
CA LYS A 67 -6.55 10.52 19.34
C LYS A 67 -6.00 11.84 18.79
N MET A 68 -4.68 11.98 18.70
CA MET A 68 -4.04 13.17 18.13
C MET A 68 -4.32 13.30 16.63
N ILE A 69 -4.24 12.20 15.88
CA ILE A 69 -4.57 12.17 14.44
C ILE A 69 -6.03 12.56 14.22
N LEU A 70 -6.95 11.98 15.00
CA LEU A 70 -8.38 12.26 14.88
C LEU A 70 -8.72 13.74 15.13
N ARG A 71 -8.01 14.40 16.05
CA ARG A 71 -8.17 15.85 16.31
C ARG A 71 -7.69 16.72 15.14
N ASN A 72 -6.73 16.24 14.35
CA ASN A 72 -6.12 16.96 13.24
C ASN A 72 -6.64 16.53 11.85
N LEU A 73 -7.73 15.75 11.79
CA LEU A 73 -8.32 15.31 10.51
C LEU A 73 -8.66 16.45 9.54
N PRO A 74 -9.19 17.60 9.97
CA PRO A 74 -9.48 18.70 9.05
C PRO A 74 -8.24 19.22 8.32
N ASP A 75 -7.08 19.19 8.96
CA ASP A 75 -5.82 19.63 8.34
C ASP A 75 -5.23 18.56 7.43
N LEU A 76 -5.36 17.28 7.80
CA LEU A 76 -4.99 16.15 6.94
C LEU A 76 -5.81 16.14 5.64
N ALA A 77 -7.10 16.49 5.70
CA ALA A 77 -8.00 16.50 4.56
C ALA A 77 -7.65 17.58 3.50
N LYS A 78 -6.90 18.63 3.88
CA LYS A 78 -6.48 19.71 2.97
C LYS A 78 -5.40 19.26 1.99
N LYS A 79 -4.70 18.15 2.26
CA LYS A 79 -3.66 17.64 1.37
C LYS A 79 -4.31 16.97 0.16
N PRO A 80 -3.93 17.35 -1.08
CA PRO A 80 -4.39 16.65 -2.26
C PRO A 80 -3.79 15.24 -2.23
N GLU A 81 -4.64 14.23 -2.11
CA GLU A 81 -4.20 12.84 -2.21
C GLU A 81 -4.41 12.34 -3.63
N THR A 82 -3.38 11.71 -4.17
CA THR A 82 -3.42 11.04 -5.47
C THR A 82 -4.19 9.73 -5.34
N ARG A 83 -5.52 9.85 -5.29
CA ARG A 83 -6.48 8.73 -5.32
C ARG A 83 -6.17 7.74 -6.46
N ALA A 84 -5.65 8.26 -7.57
CA ALA A 84 -5.24 7.47 -8.73
C ALA A 84 -4.07 6.51 -8.44
N GLU A 85 -3.07 6.94 -7.67
CA GLU A 85 -1.90 6.11 -7.32
C GLU A 85 -2.30 5.01 -6.34
N ALA A 86 -3.14 5.34 -5.36
CA ALA A 86 -3.71 4.37 -4.42
C ALA A 86 -4.50 3.28 -5.15
N LEU A 87 -5.33 3.69 -6.11
CA LEU A 87 -6.10 2.77 -6.94
C LEU A 87 -5.20 1.89 -7.81
N ALA A 88 -4.19 2.48 -8.46
CA ALA A 88 -3.25 1.74 -9.32
C ALA A 88 -2.51 0.65 -8.53
N ILE A 89 -2.06 0.95 -7.30
CA ILE A 89 -1.39 -0.03 -6.46
C ILE A 89 -2.37 -1.07 -5.90
N ALA A 90 -3.59 -0.68 -5.52
CA ALA A 90 -4.59 -1.66 -5.09
C ALA A 90 -4.92 -2.69 -6.19
N LEU A 91 -4.90 -2.26 -7.46
CA LEU A 91 -5.12 -3.14 -8.61
C LEU A 91 -3.97 -4.12 -8.86
N THR A 92 -2.75 -3.85 -8.40
CA THR A 92 -1.60 -4.76 -8.51
C THR A 92 -1.49 -5.75 -7.35
N LEU A 93 -2.34 -5.64 -6.33
CA LEU A 93 -2.34 -6.46 -5.12
C LEU A 93 -3.73 -7.04 -4.84
N ARG A 94 -4.47 -7.42 -5.88
CA ARG A 94 -5.86 -7.90 -5.77
C ARG A 94 -5.95 -9.23 -5.05
N CYS A 95 -4.93 -10.08 -5.18
CA CYS A 95 -4.79 -11.30 -4.41
C CYS A 95 -3.42 -11.39 -3.74
N SER A 96 -3.34 -12.22 -2.70
CA SER A 96 -2.09 -12.56 -2.00
C SER A 96 -1.00 -13.07 -2.94
N GLU A 97 -1.41 -13.76 -4.00
CA GLU A 97 -0.57 -14.37 -5.02
C GLU A 97 0.07 -13.32 -5.94
N ASP A 98 -0.59 -12.18 -6.17
CA ASP A 98 -0.01 -11.07 -6.93
C ASP A 98 1.29 -10.58 -6.25
N ARG A 99 1.30 -10.54 -4.90
CA ARG A 99 2.50 -10.23 -4.13
C ARG A 99 3.60 -11.26 -4.38
N ILE A 100 3.26 -12.54 -4.41
CA ILE A 100 4.23 -13.60 -4.67
C ILE A 100 4.83 -13.45 -6.08
N TYR A 101 3.98 -13.24 -7.08
CA TYR A 101 4.39 -13.09 -8.46
C TYR A 101 5.29 -11.87 -8.68
N HIS A 102 4.90 -10.71 -8.17
CA HIS A 102 5.66 -9.48 -8.39
C HIS A 102 6.95 -9.43 -7.59
N HIS A 103 6.93 -9.87 -6.33
CA HIS A 103 8.08 -9.76 -5.43
C HIS A 103 9.08 -10.89 -5.62
N TYR A 104 8.60 -12.08 -6.00
CA TYR A 104 9.42 -13.26 -6.23
C TYR A 104 9.42 -13.70 -7.69
N ARG A 105 9.26 -12.77 -8.62
CA ARG A 105 9.27 -13.04 -10.07
C ARG A 105 10.47 -13.88 -10.49
N GLY A 106 11.61 -13.70 -9.82
CA GLY A 106 12.85 -14.45 -10.02
C GLY A 106 12.85 -15.91 -9.59
N LEU A 107 11.87 -16.39 -8.80
CA LEU A 107 11.81 -17.79 -8.35
C LEU A 107 11.60 -18.76 -9.51
N TRP A 108 10.80 -18.35 -10.51
CA TRP A 108 10.35 -19.22 -11.61
C TRP A 108 11.18 -19.09 -12.88
N GLU A 109 12.23 -18.27 -12.82
CA GLU A 109 13.04 -17.93 -13.97
C GLU A 109 14.23 -18.86 -14.09
N ASN A 110 14.44 -19.35 -15.30
CA ASN A 110 15.63 -20.14 -15.60
C ASN A 110 16.87 -19.23 -15.60
N ASP A 111 18.04 -19.84 -15.42
CA ASP A 111 19.30 -19.10 -15.29
C ASP A 111 19.57 -18.16 -16.48
N ASP A 112 19.11 -18.52 -17.68
CA ASP A 112 19.23 -17.70 -18.88
C ASP A 112 18.32 -16.47 -18.85
N GLU A 113 17.11 -16.58 -18.32
CA GLU A 113 16.17 -15.47 -18.14
C GLU A 113 16.64 -14.51 -17.04
N ARG A 114 17.27 -15.04 -15.98
CA ARG A 114 17.93 -14.24 -14.95
C ARG A 114 19.12 -13.46 -15.50
N LYS A 115 19.97 -14.09 -16.32
CA LYS A 115 21.11 -13.45 -16.99
C LYS A 115 20.65 -12.34 -17.95
N LYS A 116 19.62 -12.61 -18.76
CA LYS A 116 19.05 -11.64 -19.71
C LYS A 116 18.52 -10.39 -19.00
N ARG A 117 17.74 -10.54 -17.93
CA ARG A 117 17.24 -9.41 -17.14
C ARG A 117 18.35 -8.60 -16.47
N ARG A 118 19.39 -9.26 -15.93
CA ARG A 118 20.56 -8.54 -15.36
C ARG A 118 21.30 -7.74 -16.42
N SER A 119 21.37 -8.23 -17.65
CA SER A 119 21.87 -7.48 -18.81
C SER A 119 20.95 -6.30 -19.15
N ASP A 120 19.64 -6.51 -19.19
CA ASP A 120 18.66 -5.48 -19.57
C ASP A 120 18.55 -4.36 -18.53
N LEU A 121 18.59 -4.68 -17.22
CA LEU A 121 18.66 -3.71 -16.12
C LEU A 121 19.95 -2.88 -16.17
N ARG A 122 21.08 -3.49 -16.54
CA ARG A 122 22.36 -2.78 -16.74
C ARG A 122 22.36 -1.85 -17.95
N LYS A 123 21.57 -2.17 -18.98
CA LYS A 123 21.38 -1.31 -20.15
C LYS A 123 20.41 -0.16 -19.84
N ALA A 124 19.33 -0.41 -19.09
CA ALA A 124 18.37 0.61 -18.67
C ALA A 124 19.02 1.68 -17.77
N GLY A 125 19.82 1.28 -16.78
CA GLY A 125 20.55 2.24 -15.92
C GLY A 125 21.67 3.04 -16.61
N ARG A 126 21.98 2.76 -17.88
CA ARG A 126 22.92 3.53 -18.71
C ARG A 126 22.23 4.52 -19.64
N ALA A 127 20.90 4.45 -19.80
CA ALA A 127 20.14 5.34 -20.65
C ALA A 127 19.63 6.60 -19.90
N ASP A 128 19.63 6.55 -18.57
CA ASP A 128 19.17 7.63 -17.68
C ASP A 128 20.31 8.56 -17.19
N ASN A 129 21.49 8.50 -17.82
CA ASN A 129 22.67 9.33 -17.51
C ASN A 129 23.37 9.79 -18.79
#